data_AF-A0A9X1W7P7-F1
#
_entry.id   AF-A0A9X1W7P7-F1
#
_cell.length_a   1.000
_cell.length_b   1.000
_cell.length_c   1.000
_cell.angle_alpha   90.00
_cell.angle_beta   90.00
_cell.angle_gamma   90.00
#
_symmetry.space_group_name_H-M   'P 1'
#
loop_
_entity.id
_entity.type
_entity.pdbx_description
1 polymer ?
#
loop_
_entity_poly.entity_id
_entity_poly.type
_entity_poly.pdbx_seq_one_letter_code
_entity_poly.pdbx_strand_id
1 'polypeptide(L)'
;MHVGLAHSSTRDVERLRLFYCPNFNAHDTQDRMTPIRSPRRTPLETRHCAKDTWRRLASGIGAAALLVLAGCSTQPPGPPPPSPEEVRAKIVRLIPSSIPDRQGWARDIYNAFDTLDIPADNENICAVLAVTVQESTFQATPPVPGLAKIAREEIYRRAARVHVPRFMVNAALDLQSPTGKTYNQRLSAVRNESQLSAIFDDFVSIVPLGKQLFGTFNPVKTGGPMQVSIAFAESRARDYPYSREGTIREEVFTRRGGMFFGIAHLLDYPASYDRPLYRFADFNAGWYASRNAAFQNAVTRASGIKLALDGDLIIHGSSKVGQTETAVRSLAKQLDMSDTAIRNALVRGDTHGFEKTRLYERVFELAEKRAGKPLARAVLPGIRLESPKITRNLTTAWFANRVNDRHLACMKRAGS
;
A
#
# COMPACT_ATOMS: atom_id res chain seq x y z
N MET A 1 7.72 -20.61 -46.28
CA MET A 1 7.92 -19.15 -46.22
C MET A 1 6.62 -18.56 -45.65
N HIS A 2 6.54 -18.31 -44.34
CA HIS A 2 6.74 -17.00 -43.69
C HIS A 2 5.73 -15.94 -44.18
N VAL A 3 4.94 -15.24 -43.35
CA VAL A 3 5.26 -14.56 -42.08
C VAL A 3 4.02 -14.50 -41.18
N GLY A 4 4.22 -14.66 -39.86
CA GLY A 4 3.19 -14.53 -38.83
C GLY A 4 2.94 -13.08 -38.40
N LEU A 5 1.67 -12.75 -38.17
CA LEU A 5 1.21 -11.47 -37.65
C LEU A 5 1.31 -11.45 -36.12
N ALA A 6 2.26 -10.67 -35.61
CA ALA A 6 2.35 -10.30 -34.20
C ALA A 6 1.14 -9.44 -33.83
N HIS A 7 0.26 -9.96 -32.98
CA HIS A 7 -0.83 -9.19 -32.38
C HIS A 7 -0.26 -8.20 -31.36
N SER A 8 -0.34 -6.93 -31.73
CA SER A 8 -0.08 -5.78 -30.88
C SER A 8 -1.04 -5.74 -29.68
N SER A 9 -0.49 -5.63 -28.48
CA SER A 9 -1.20 -5.51 -27.22
C SER A 9 -1.94 -4.16 -27.14
N THR A 10 -3.26 -4.19 -27.00
CA THR A 10 -4.15 -3.02 -26.88
C THR A 10 -4.09 -2.31 -25.52
N ARG A 11 -2.91 -2.16 -24.90
CA ARG A 11 -2.75 -1.54 -23.56
C ARG A 11 -1.57 -0.55 -23.43
N ASP A 12 -1.45 0.37 -24.38
CA ASP A 12 -0.50 1.50 -24.29
C ASP A 12 -1.17 2.85 -23.91
N VAL A 13 -2.45 2.89 -23.52
CA VAL A 13 -3.22 4.16 -23.55
C VAL A 13 -3.58 4.77 -22.17
N GLU A 14 -3.18 4.18 -21.03
CA GLU A 14 -3.67 4.68 -19.72
C GLU A 14 -2.62 4.91 -18.61
N ARG A 15 -1.37 5.27 -18.96
CA ARG A 15 -0.32 5.57 -17.96
C ARG A 15 0.40 6.89 -18.23
N LEU A 16 -0.21 8.01 -17.84
CA LEU A 16 0.49 9.30 -17.80
C LEU A 16 0.30 9.97 -16.44
N ARG A 17 1.07 9.48 -15.46
CA ARG A 17 1.24 10.10 -14.13
C ARG A 17 2.47 11.01 -14.14
N LEU A 18 2.30 12.27 -13.77
CA LEU A 18 3.45 13.17 -13.60
C LEU A 18 4.39 12.69 -12.48
N PHE A 19 3.89 11.90 -11.51
CA PHE A 19 4.57 11.48 -10.29
C PHE A 19 4.22 10.01 -9.96
N TYR A 20 5.21 9.25 -9.49
CA TYR A 20 5.22 7.79 -9.56
C TYR A 20 4.44 7.09 -8.44
N CYS A 21 3.40 6.34 -8.80
CA CYS A 21 2.98 5.02 -8.25
C CYS A 21 1.86 4.44 -9.14
N PRO A 22 1.76 3.11 -9.40
CA PRO A 22 0.64 2.44 -10.06
C PRO A 22 -0.72 2.68 -9.37
N ASN A 23 -1.80 2.28 -10.03
CA ASN A 23 -3.19 2.54 -9.65
C ASN A 23 -3.49 2.30 -8.16
N PHE A 24 -3.96 3.34 -7.47
CA PHE A 24 -4.71 3.19 -6.23
C PHE A 24 -6.12 3.72 -6.49
N ASN A 25 -7.05 2.83 -6.84
CA ASN A 25 -8.47 3.14 -6.82
C ASN A 25 -8.98 2.74 -5.44
N ALA A 26 -9.07 3.71 -4.54
CA ALA A 26 -9.75 3.53 -3.28
C ALA A 26 -11.27 3.50 -3.53
N HIS A 27 -11.82 2.29 -3.68
CA HIS A 27 -13.26 2.06 -3.59
C HIS A 27 -13.55 1.01 -2.52
N ASP A 28 -13.92 1.54 -1.36
CA ASP A 28 -14.90 1.06 -0.38
C ASP A 28 -15.12 -0.45 -0.24
N THR A 29 -14.58 -1.01 0.85
CA THR A 29 -15.22 -2.08 1.62
C THR A 29 -15.01 -1.81 3.11
N GLN A 30 -15.93 -1.06 3.71
CA GLN A 30 -16.12 -1.05 5.16
C GLN A 30 -16.52 -2.47 5.59
N ASP A 31 -15.63 -3.19 6.27
CA ASP A 31 -16.04 -4.32 7.11
C ASP A 31 -15.83 -3.94 8.58
N ARG A 32 -16.96 -3.77 9.27
CA ARG A 32 -17.05 -3.46 10.69
C ARG A 32 -16.49 -4.63 11.49
N MET A 33 -15.33 -4.47 12.12
CA MET A 33 -14.97 -5.29 13.27
C MET A 33 -15.81 -4.85 14.48
N THR A 34 -16.84 -5.63 14.80
CA THR A 34 -17.53 -5.55 16.09
C THR A 34 -16.71 -6.27 17.17
N PRO A 35 -16.56 -5.69 18.38
CA PRO A 35 -15.89 -6.36 19.48
C PRO A 35 -16.80 -7.41 20.12
N ILE A 36 -16.30 -8.64 20.27
CA ILE A 36 -16.97 -9.74 20.97
C ILE A 36 -17.05 -9.39 22.47
N ARG A 37 -18.23 -9.02 22.95
CA ARG A 37 -18.59 -9.04 24.38
C ARG A 37 -19.32 -10.33 24.69
N SER A 38 -18.72 -11.18 25.52
CA SER A 38 -19.44 -12.22 26.26
C SER A 38 -20.34 -11.56 27.30
N PRO A 39 -21.58 -12.05 27.52
CA PRO A 39 -21.83 -12.60 28.86
C PRO A 39 -22.89 -13.71 28.99
N ARG A 40 -22.76 -14.41 30.12
CA ARG A 40 -23.78 -15.09 30.95
C ARG A 40 -24.28 -16.47 30.52
N ARG A 41 -23.76 -17.48 31.25
CA ARG A 41 -24.40 -18.77 31.51
C ARG A 41 -25.63 -18.57 32.40
N THR A 42 -26.75 -19.17 32.02
CA THR A 42 -27.86 -19.54 32.91
C THR A 42 -27.85 -21.05 33.14
N PRO A 43 -28.27 -21.52 34.33
CA PRO A 43 -28.21 -22.94 34.68
C PRO A 43 -29.50 -23.64 34.27
N LEU A 44 -29.39 -24.88 33.79
CA LEU A 44 -30.55 -25.77 33.67
C LEU A 44 -30.19 -27.17 34.17
N GLU A 45 -30.85 -27.48 35.29
CA GLU A 45 -31.48 -28.74 35.69
C GLU A 45 -30.70 -30.05 35.61
N THR A 46 -30.47 -30.55 36.81
CA THR A 46 -30.28 -31.93 37.21
C THR A 46 -31.30 -32.89 36.60
N ARG A 47 -30.82 -33.99 36.02
CA ARG A 47 -31.50 -35.29 36.09
C ARG A 47 -30.52 -36.37 36.51
N HIS A 48 -30.83 -36.97 37.66
CA HIS A 48 -30.25 -38.20 38.15
C HIS A 48 -30.70 -39.37 37.26
N CYS A 49 -29.77 -40.24 36.87
CA CYS A 49 -30.08 -41.66 36.73
C CYS A 49 -28.84 -42.52 37.04
N ALA A 50 -28.99 -43.24 38.16
CA ALA A 50 -28.39 -44.49 38.62
C ALA A 50 -27.10 -45.08 38.00
N LYS A 51 -26.15 -45.32 38.94
CA LYS A 51 -25.47 -46.62 39.25
C LYS A 51 -24.59 -47.24 38.15
N ASP A 52 -23.45 -47.84 38.40
CA ASP A 52 -22.84 -48.43 39.60
C ASP A 52 -21.36 -48.72 39.27
N THR A 53 -20.51 -48.80 40.30
CA THR A 53 -19.10 -49.23 40.26
C THR A 53 -18.18 -48.29 39.44
N TRP A 54 -17.16 -47.65 40.00
CA TRP A 54 -15.86 -48.23 40.32
C TRP A 54 -15.24 -47.38 41.45
N ARG A 55 -15.27 -47.90 42.67
CA ARG A 55 -14.48 -47.37 43.79
C ARG A 55 -13.24 -48.24 43.96
N ARG A 56 -12.11 -47.54 44.15
CA ARG A 56 -10.81 -47.97 44.72
C ARG A 56 -9.69 -47.97 43.68
N LEU A 57 -9.13 -46.78 43.44
CA LEU A 57 -7.70 -46.50 43.11
C LEU A 57 -7.45 -44.98 42.97
N ALA A 58 -8.09 -44.13 43.78
CA ALA A 58 -8.10 -42.66 43.55
C ALA A 58 -7.64 -41.83 44.76
N SER A 59 -6.76 -42.35 45.63
CA SER A 59 -6.35 -41.62 46.85
C SER A 59 -4.83 -41.47 47.04
N GLY A 60 -4.01 -41.85 46.06
CA GLY A 60 -2.54 -41.71 46.15
C GLY A 60 -1.90 -40.66 45.22
N ILE A 61 -2.57 -40.29 44.11
CA ILE A 61 -1.93 -39.51 43.03
C ILE A 61 -2.32 -38.00 43.09
N GLY A 62 -3.41 -37.65 43.78
CA GLY A 62 -3.91 -36.28 43.82
C GLY A 62 -2.99 -35.27 44.55
N ALA A 63 -2.21 -35.72 45.54
CA ALA A 63 -1.36 -34.84 46.33
C ALA A 63 -0.05 -34.45 45.62
N ALA A 64 0.51 -35.34 44.79
CA ALA A 64 1.72 -35.04 44.00
C ALA A 64 1.43 -34.15 42.78
N ALA A 65 0.23 -34.26 42.19
CA ALA A 65 -0.18 -33.44 41.06
C ALA A 65 -0.41 -31.96 41.42
N LEU A 66 -0.77 -31.66 42.68
CA LEU A 66 -1.01 -30.29 43.14
C LEU A 66 0.28 -29.50 43.44
N LEU A 67 1.38 -30.17 43.78
CA LEU A 67 2.67 -29.51 44.02
C LEU A 67 3.42 -29.18 42.70
N VAL A 68 3.16 -29.91 41.62
CA VAL A 68 3.74 -29.64 40.30
C VAL A 68 3.06 -28.46 39.59
N LEU A 69 1.79 -28.16 39.92
CA LEU A 69 1.05 -27.03 39.35
C LEU A 69 1.37 -25.67 39.98
N ALA A 70 2.03 -25.64 41.15
CA ALA A 70 2.45 -24.38 41.79
C ALA A 70 3.78 -23.83 41.21
N GLY A 71 4.52 -24.62 40.43
CA GLY A 71 5.83 -24.23 39.87
C GLY A 71 5.79 -23.51 38.52
N CYS A 72 4.62 -23.36 37.90
CA CYS A 72 4.49 -22.79 36.54
C CYS A 72 3.98 -21.34 36.48
N SER A 73 3.76 -20.66 37.60
CA SER A 73 3.10 -19.33 37.60
C SER A 73 4.01 -18.13 37.90
N THR A 74 5.33 -18.31 38.00
CA THR A 74 6.26 -17.19 38.24
C THR A 74 7.24 -17.05 37.08
N GLN A 75 6.73 -16.66 35.91
CA GLN A 75 7.58 -15.96 34.96
C GLN A 75 7.87 -14.57 35.53
N PRO A 76 9.14 -14.15 35.66
CA PRO A 76 9.46 -12.77 36.00
C PRO A 76 8.75 -11.84 35.01
N PRO A 77 8.13 -10.73 35.45
CA PRO A 77 7.60 -9.75 34.52
C PRO A 77 8.72 -9.33 33.57
N GLY A 78 8.43 -9.39 32.26
CA GLY A 78 9.37 -8.92 31.24
C GLY A 78 9.75 -7.45 31.47
N PRO A 79 10.86 -6.97 30.87
CA PRO A 79 11.21 -5.57 30.96
C PRO A 79 10.02 -4.69 30.54
N PRO A 80 9.79 -3.55 31.22
CA PRO A 80 8.71 -2.65 30.86
C PRO A 80 8.87 -2.19 29.39
N PRO A 81 7.77 -1.92 28.68
CA PRO A 81 7.85 -1.37 27.34
C PRO A 81 8.63 -0.04 27.37
N PRO A 82 9.40 0.27 26.31
CA PRO A 82 10.20 1.48 26.26
C PRO A 82 9.31 2.72 26.32
N SER A 83 9.78 3.77 26.98
CA SER A 83 9.06 5.04 27.06
C SER A 83 8.98 5.73 25.69
N PRO A 84 7.99 6.62 25.47
CA PRO A 84 7.91 7.44 24.26
C PRO A 84 9.22 8.19 23.95
N GLU A 85 9.90 8.70 24.98
CA GLU A 85 11.18 9.40 24.88
C GLU A 85 12.30 8.46 24.41
N GLU A 86 12.36 7.23 24.94
CA GLU A 86 13.35 6.22 24.54
C GLU A 86 13.18 5.81 23.08
N VAL A 87 11.93 5.58 22.64
CA VAL A 87 11.62 5.25 21.24
C VAL A 87 11.99 6.42 20.32
N ARG A 88 11.62 7.66 20.66
CA ARG A 88 12.01 8.84 19.87
C ARG A 88 13.52 9.01 19.81
N ALA A 89 14.24 8.87 20.92
CA ALA A 89 15.70 8.96 20.96
C ALA A 89 16.36 7.89 20.06
N LYS A 90 15.82 6.67 20.06
CA LYS A 90 16.24 5.60 19.17
C LYS A 90 16.01 5.94 17.70
N ILE A 91 14.85 6.48 17.33
CA ILE A 91 14.58 6.92 15.96
C ILE A 91 15.58 8.02 15.55
N VAL A 92 15.84 9.02 16.40
CA VAL A 92 16.85 10.07 16.15
C VAL A 92 18.24 9.48 15.87
N ARG A 93 18.65 8.48 16.65
CA ARG A 93 19.94 7.79 16.48
C ARG A 93 20.03 7.05 15.14
N LEU A 94 18.93 6.48 14.67
CA LEU A 94 18.88 5.70 13.43
C LEU A 94 18.76 6.56 12.15
N ILE A 95 18.25 7.79 12.28
CA ILE A 95 18.25 8.79 11.21
C ILE A 95 19.69 9.27 10.95
N PRO A 96 20.16 9.29 9.68
CA PRO A 96 21.51 9.80 9.35
C PRO A 96 21.75 11.21 9.89
N SER A 97 22.93 11.45 10.44
CA SER A 97 23.28 12.72 11.11
C SER A 97 23.22 13.96 10.19
N SER A 98 23.34 13.76 8.87
CA SER A 98 23.21 14.82 7.86
C SER A 98 21.79 15.32 7.65
N ILE A 99 20.78 14.63 8.18
CA ILE A 99 19.38 15.03 8.04
C ILE A 99 19.05 16.15 9.03
N PRO A 100 18.53 17.31 8.58
CA PRO A 100 18.11 18.38 9.48
C PRO A 100 16.85 17.97 10.28
N ASP A 101 16.71 18.57 11.46
CA ASP A 101 15.55 18.38 12.35
C ASP A 101 15.18 16.89 12.62
N ARG A 102 16.19 16.06 12.93
CA ARG A 102 15.97 14.63 13.27
C ARG A 102 14.98 14.44 14.42
N GLN A 103 14.93 15.39 15.36
CA GLN A 103 14.00 15.39 16.47
C GLN A 103 12.55 15.54 15.99
N GLY A 104 12.28 16.48 15.07
CA GLY A 104 10.97 16.65 14.47
C GLY A 104 10.53 15.41 13.67
N TRP A 105 11.44 14.82 12.88
CA TRP A 105 11.16 13.56 12.17
C TRP A 105 10.82 12.41 13.13
N ALA A 106 11.62 12.23 14.19
CA ALA A 106 11.40 11.18 15.17
C ALA A 106 10.06 11.33 15.89
N ARG A 107 9.67 12.57 16.22
CA ARG A 107 8.36 12.86 16.82
C ARG A 107 7.22 12.50 15.88
N ASP A 108 7.27 12.93 14.62
CA ASP A 108 6.17 12.67 13.67
C ASP A 108 6.05 11.18 13.31
N ILE A 109 7.18 10.45 13.23
CA ILE A 109 7.21 8.99 13.06
C ILE A 109 6.62 8.28 14.28
N TYR A 110 7.07 8.65 15.48
CA TYR A 110 6.57 8.06 16.71
C TYR A 110 5.06 8.27 16.87
N ASN A 111 4.58 9.50 16.65
CA ASN A 111 3.17 9.83 16.76
C ASN A 111 2.33 9.01 15.77
N ALA A 112 2.83 8.78 14.56
CA ALA A 112 2.16 7.92 13.59
C ALA A 112 2.12 6.45 14.03
N PHE A 113 3.21 5.91 14.59
CA PHE A 113 3.20 4.56 15.17
C PHE A 113 2.19 4.42 16.31
N ASP A 114 2.21 5.36 17.25
CA ASP A 114 1.32 5.40 18.40
C ASP A 114 -0.16 5.48 17.98
N THR A 115 -0.48 6.37 17.03
CA THR A 115 -1.85 6.54 16.52
C THR A 115 -2.36 5.32 15.77
N LEU A 116 -1.51 4.70 14.95
CA LEU A 116 -1.87 3.56 14.11
C LEU A 116 -1.77 2.22 14.86
N ASP A 117 -1.42 2.24 16.15
CA ASP A 117 -1.16 1.05 16.97
C ASP A 117 -0.12 0.11 16.32
N ILE A 118 0.92 0.69 15.73
CA ILE A 118 2.02 -0.03 15.09
C ILE A 118 3.17 -0.17 16.10
N PRO A 119 3.66 -1.39 16.38
CA PRO A 119 4.80 -1.59 17.26
C PRO A 119 6.04 -0.83 16.76
N ALA A 120 6.63 0.02 17.59
CA ALA A 120 7.85 0.77 17.28
C ALA A 120 9.14 -0.07 17.50
N ASP A 121 9.15 -1.28 16.96
CA ASP A 121 10.32 -2.16 16.97
C ASP A 121 11.37 -1.75 15.92
N ASN A 122 12.52 -2.43 15.92
CA ASN A 122 13.60 -2.15 14.96
C ASN A 122 13.13 -2.30 13.51
N GLU A 123 12.30 -3.32 13.25
CA GLU A 123 11.87 -3.71 11.91
C GLU A 123 11.01 -2.62 11.28
N ASN A 124 9.98 -2.16 12.02
CA ASN A 124 9.07 -1.11 11.58
C ASN A 124 9.76 0.26 11.51
N ILE A 125 10.58 0.62 12.52
CA ILE A 125 11.36 1.87 12.47
C ILE A 125 12.23 1.87 11.22
N CYS A 126 13.02 0.81 10.99
CA CYS A 126 13.93 0.76 9.85
C CYS A 126 13.21 0.71 8.50
N ALA A 127 12.01 0.13 8.43
CA ALA A 127 11.18 0.13 7.22
C ALA A 127 10.76 1.57 6.86
N VAL A 128 10.24 2.32 7.83
CA VAL A 128 9.82 3.71 7.65
C VAL A 128 11.00 4.60 7.25
N LEU A 129 12.15 4.47 7.93
CA LEU A 129 13.33 5.26 7.58
C LEU A 129 13.85 4.91 6.17
N ALA A 130 13.87 3.63 5.80
CA ALA A 130 14.37 3.20 4.50
C ALA A 130 13.52 3.74 3.34
N VAL A 131 12.19 3.68 3.46
CA VAL A 131 11.26 4.24 2.48
C VAL A 131 11.39 5.77 2.43
N THR A 132 11.39 6.45 3.58
CA THR A 132 11.50 7.92 3.64
C THR A 132 12.78 8.43 2.97
N VAL A 133 13.92 7.75 3.21
CA VAL A 133 15.18 8.09 2.54
C VAL A 133 15.12 7.85 1.04
N GLN A 134 14.51 6.74 0.61
CA GLN A 134 14.40 6.42 -0.83
C GLN A 134 13.48 7.39 -1.57
N GLU A 135 12.39 7.84 -0.95
CA GLU A 135 11.40 8.71 -1.61
C GLU A 135 11.81 10.18 -1.63
N SER A 136 12.32 10.71 -0.52
CA SER A 136 12.56 12.15 -0.39
C SER A 136 13.89 12.56 0.23
N THR A 137 14.65 11.62 0.77
CA THR A 137 15.82 11.94 1.62
C THR A 137 15.42 12.86 2.77
N PHE A 138 14.29 12.55 3.44
CA PHE A 138 13.72 13.34 4.53
C PHE A 138 13.42 14.80 4.15
N GLN A 139 12.66 14.99 3.08
CA GLN A 139 12.13 16.29 2.68
C GLN A 139 10.63 16.17 2.41
N ALA A 140 9.81 16.99 3.06
CA ALA A 140 8.36 16.92 2.84
C ALA A 140 7.97 17.31 1.40
N THR A 141 8.64 18.34 0.87
CA THR A 141 8.41 18.86 -0.49
C THR A 141 9.74 19.12 -1.20
N PRO A 142 10.45 18.07 -1.66
CA PRO A 142 11.75 18.24 -2.31
C PRO A 142 11.60 19.06 -3.61
N PRO A 143 12.57 19.96 -3.92
CA PRO A 143 12.56 20.65 -5.18
C PRO A 143 12.79 19.66 -6.34
N VAL A 144 12.09 19.88 -7.44
CA VAL A 144 12.21 19.08 -8.66
C VAL A 144 12.87 19.94 -9.73
N PRO A 145 14.13 19.63 -10.13
CA PRO A 145 14.81 20.34 -11.20
C PRO A 145 13.97 20.36 -12.49
N GLY A 146 13.80 21.55 -13.08
CA GLY A 146 13.05 21.70 -14.33
C GLY A 146 11.53 21.51 -14.23
N LEU A 147 10.95 21.44 -13.02
CA LEU A 147 9.51 21.15 -12.82
C LEU A 147 8.59 22.05 -13.65
N ALA A 148 8.88 23.34 -13.74
CA ALA A 148 8.10 24.29 -14.53
C ALA A 148 7.95 23.84 -15.99
N LYS A 149 9.05 23.40 -16.61
CA LYS A 149 9.06 22.91 -17.99
C LYS A 149 8.29 21.59 -18.11
N ILE A 150 8.57 20.64 -17.22
CA ILE A 150 7.92 19.32 -17.18
C ILE A 150 6.40 19.46 -17.04
N ALA A 151 5.95 20.32 -16.12
CA ALA A 151 4.53 20.57 -15.88
C ALA A 151 3.85 21.15 -17.13
N ARG A 152 4.46 22.14 -17.79
CA ARG A 152 3.93 22.73 -19.03
C ARG A 152 3.82 21.70 -20.15
N GLU A 153 4.86 20.91 -20.36
CA GLU A 153 4.87 19.85 -21.39
C GLU A 153 3.79 18.80 -21.12
N GLU A 154 3.57 18.41 -19.86
CA GLU A 154 2.45 17.54 -19.50
C GLU A 154 1.11 18.18 -19.81
N ILE A 155 0.88 19.43 -19.41
CA ILE A 155 -0.36 20.15 -19.66
C ILE A 155 -0.67 20.14 -21.16
N TYR A 156 0.29 20.53 -22.00
CA TYR A 156 0.11 20.53 -23.45
C TYR A 156 -0.19 19.14 -24.01
N ARG A 157 0.55 18.12 -23.59
CA ARG A 157 0.33 16.75 -24.05
C ARG A 157 -1.00 16.16 -23.57
N ARG A 158 -1.49 16.54 -22.39
CA ARG A 158 -2.83 16.15 -21.91
C ARG A 158 -3.93 16.84 -22.70
N ALA A 159 -3.80 18.14 -22.91
CA ALA A 159 -4.73 18.91 -23.74
C ALA A 159 -4.81 18.34 -25.17
N ALA A 160 -3.66 18.03 -25.78
CA ALA A 160 -3.60 17.44 -27.11
C ALA A 160 -4.33 16.07 -27.20
N ARG A 161 -4.26 15.24 -26.15
CA ARG A 161 -4.96 13.94 -26.10
C ARG A 161 -6.48 14.06 -26.14
N VAL A 162 -7.02 15.19 -25.69
CA VAL A 162 -8.46 15.50 -25.77
C VAL A 162 -8.74 16.56 -26.83
N HIS A 163 -7.84 16.72 -27.80
CA HIS A 163 -7.97 17.62 -28.96
C HIS A 163 -8.19 19.10 -28.60
N VAL A 164 -7.72 19.53 -27.41
CA VAL A 164 -7.74 20.95 -27.02
C VAL A 164 -6.53 21.67 -27.65
N PRO A 165 -6.75 22.69 -28.51
CA PRO A 165 -5.68 23.43 -29.16
C PRO A 165 -4.77 24.19 -28.17
N ARG A 166 -3.48 24.30 -28.50
CA ARG A 166 -2.47 24.93 -27.64
C ARG A 166 -2.77 26.40 -27.31
N PHE A 167 -3.36 27.16 -28.22
CA PHE A 167 -3.70 28.56 -27.97
C PHE A 167 -4.78 28.71 -26.88
N MET A 168 -5.75 27.77 -26.80
CA MET A 168 -6.74 27.76 -25.73
C MET A 168 -6.11 27.47 -24.38
N VAL A 169 -5.15 26.53 -24.33
CA VAL A 169 -4.38 26.26 -23.12
C VAL A 169 -3.61 27.50 -22.67
N ASN A 170 -2.95 28.21 -23.60
CA ASN A 170 -2.23 29.44 -23.27
C ASN A 170 -3.18 30.51 -22.72
N ALA A 171 -4.34 30.73 -23.36
CA ALA A 171 -5.35 31.67 -22.88
C ALA A 171 -5.84 31.33 -21.46
N ALA A 172 -6.08 30.05 -21.17
CA ALA A 172 -6.45 29.60 -19.83
C ALA A 172 -5.33 29.84 -18.79
N LEU A 173 -4.07 29.65 -19.18
CA LEU A 173 -2.92 29.92 -18.31
C LEU A 173 -2.67 31.41 -18.09
N ASP A 174 -3.11 32.28 -18.99
CA ASP A 174 -2.96 33.73 -18.86
C ASP A 174 -4.03 34.37 -17.96
N LEU A 175 -5.02 33.60 -17.49
CA LEU A 175 -5.97 34.04 -16.47
C LEU A 175 -5.24 34.45 -15.18
N GLN A 176 -5.72 35.52 -14.55
CA GLN A 176 -5.24 35.93 -13.24
C GLN A 176 -5.72 34.96 -12.16
N SER A 177 -4.80 34.60 -11.28
CA SER A 177 -5.10 33.83 -10.07
C SER A 177 -5.41 34.76 -8.89
N PRO A 178 -5.90 34.23 -7.75
CA PRO A 178 -6.18 35.03 -6.55
C PRO A 178 -4.95 35.78 -6.00
N THR A 179 -3.74 35.38 -6.42
CA THR A 179 -2.47 36.04 -6.03
C THR A 179 -2.14 37.29 -6.86
N GLY A 180 -2.98 37.67 -7.84
CA GLY A 180 -2.73 38.76 -8.80
C GLY A 180 -1.75 38.40 -9.93
N LYS A 181 -1.04 37.28 -9.84
CA LYS A 181 -0.21 36.72 -10.92
C LYS A 181 -1.03 35.81 -11.84
N THR A 182 -0.64 35.72 -13.11
CA THR A 182 -1.23 34.72 -14.02
C THR A 182 -0.80 33.31 -13.66
N TYR A 183 -1.60 32.29 -14.02
CA TYR A 183 -1.20 30.89 -13.84
C TYR A 183 0.11 30.58 -14.59
N ASN A 184 0.32 31.23 -15.74
CA ASN A 184 1.54 31.18 -16.54
C ASN A 184 2.77 31.61 -15.72
N GLN A 185 2.68 32.74 -15.02
CA GLN A 185 3.74 33.24 -14.13
C GLN A 185 3.97 32.32 -12.93
N ARG A 186 2.90 31.82 -12.30
CA ARG A 186 2.99 30.88 -11.16
C ARG A 186 3.65 29.56 -11.57
N LEU A 187 3.27 29.00 -12.72
CA LEU A 187 3.88 27.78 -13.27
C LEU A 187 5.36 27.97 -13.60
N SER A 188 5.78 29.13 -14.10
CA SER A 188 7.21 29.40 -14.34
C SER A 188 8.05 29.45 -13.05
N ALA A 189 7.43 29.89 -11.95
CA ALA A 189 8.08 30.00 -10.64
C ALA A 189 8.07 28.70 -9.82
N VAL A 190 7.29 27.69 -10.24
CA VAL A 190 7.11 26.45 -9.46
C VAL A 190 8.44 25.71 -9.28
N ARG A 191 8.68 25.18 -8.07
CA ARG A 191 9.89 24.44 -7.71
C ARG A 191 9.60 23.06 -7.14
N ASN A 192 8.43 22.84 -6.55
CA ASN A 192 8.07 21.55 -5.95
C ASN A 192 6.60 21.17 -6.25
N GLU A 193 6.25 19.95 -5.88
CA GLU A 193 4.94 19.34 -6.13
C GLU A 193 3.80 19.98 -5.35
N SER A 194 4.05 20.42 -4.12
CA SER A 194 3.05 21.10 -3.29
C SER A 194 2.58 22.40 -3.95
N GLN A 195 3.54 23.22 -4.41
CA GLN A 195 3.24 24.45 -5.16
C GLN A 195 2.48 24.14 -6.45
N LEU A 196 2.88 23.08 -7.17
CA LEU A 196 2.18 22.67 -8.39
C LEU A 196 0.73 22.26 -8.08
N SER A 197 0.52 21.46 -7.02
CA SER A 197 -0.82 21.04 -6.60
C SER A 197 -1.68 22.26 -6.28
N ALA A 198 -1.19 23.20 -5.48
CA ALA A 198 -1.91 24.42 -5.11
C ALA A 198 -2.31 25.26 -6.34
N ILE A 199 -1.43 25.37 -7.33
CA ILE A 199 -1.74 26.06 -8.60
C ILE A 199 -2.92 25.39 -9.32
N PHE A 200 -2.96 24.05 -9.36
CA PHE A 200 -4.05 23.31 -9.99
C PHE A 200 -5.36 23.39 -9.18
N ASP A 201 -5.28 23.29 -7.86
CA ASP A 201 -6.45 23.34 -6.97
C ASP A 201 -7.13 24.73 -7.02
N ASP A 202 -6.32 25.80 -7.08
CA ASP A 202 -6.81 27.15 -7.32
C ASP A 202 -7.50 27.28 -8.68
N PHE A 203 -6.87 26.77 -9.75
CA PHE A 203 -7.40 26.85 -11.11
C PHE A 203 -8.77 26.15 -11.21
N VAL A 204 -8.87 24.92 -10.70
CA VAL A 204 -10.10 24.13 -10.71
C VAL A 204 -11.22 24.78 -9.89
N SER A 205 -10.86 25.56 -8.86
CA SER A 205 -11.84 26.23 -8.00
C SER A 205 -12.47 27.48 -8.63
N ILE A 206 -11.83 28.08 -9.64
CA ILE A 206 -12.31 29.33 -10.28
C ILE A 206 -13.09 29.04 -11.57
N VAL A 207 -12.83 27.91 -12.23
CA VAL A 207 -13.56 27.52 -13.44
C VAL A 207 -14.97 27.05 -13.06
N PRO A 208 -16.06 27.62 -13.64
CA PRO A 208 -17.42 27.13 -13.43
C PRO A 208 -17.54 25.65 -13.77
N LEU A 209 -18.20 24.86 -12.91
CA LEU A 209 -18.24 23.39 -12.99
C LEU A 209 -16.85 22.72 -12.92
N GLY A 210 -15.79 23.46 -12.58
CA GLY A 210 -14.41 22.99 -12.64
C GLY A 210 -14.15 21.79 -11.73
N LYS A 211 -14.71 21.76 -10.51
CA LYS A 211 -14.62 20.58 -9.64
C LYS A 211 -15.38 19.36 -10.17
N GLN A 212 -16.53 19.55 -10.85
CA GLN A 212 -17.32 18.46 -11.43
C GLN A 212 -16.72 17.93 -12.74
N LEU A 213 -16.15 18.80 -13.57
CA LEU A 213 -15.56 18.46 -14.87
C LEU A 213 -14.07 18.09 -14.78
N PHE A 214 -13.35 18.73 -13.85
CA PHE A 214 -11.89 18.66 -13.74
C PHE A 214 -11.36 18.29 -12.33
N GLY A 215 -12.22 17.92 -11.36
CA GLY A 215 -11.79 17.58 -10.00
C GLY A 215 -10.77 16.43 -9.92
N THR A 216 -10.77 15.54 -10.92
CA THR A 216 -9.79 14.45 -11.04
C THR A 216 -8.55 14.82 -11.85
N PHE A 217 -8.45 16.03 -12.40
CA PHE A 217 -7.39 16.43 -13.33
C PHE A 217 -6.10 16.90 -12.67
N ASN A 218 -6.10 17.23 -11.36
CA ASN A 218 -4.85 17.60 -10.67
C ASN A 218 -3.81 16.49 -10.91
N PRO A 219 -2.71 16.79 -11.62
CA PRO A 219 -1.77 15.77 -12.05
C PRO A 219 -0.85 15.30 -10.92
N VAL A 220 -0.80 16.04 -9.82
CA VAL A 220 -0.07 15.65 -8.61
C VAL A 220 -0.93 14.64 -7.86
N LYS A 221 -0.56 13.37 -7.98
CA LYS A 221 -1.30 12.23 -7.40
C LYS A 221 -0.63 11.63 -6.18
N THR A 222 0.62 12.00 -5.93
CA THR A 222 1.41 11.60 -4.76
C THR A 222 2.02 12.84 -4.12
N GLY A 223 2.39 12.74 -2.84
CA GLY A 223 3.03 13.85 -2.16
C GLY A 223 3.66 13.47 -0.83
N GLY A 224 4.32 14.45 -0.22
CA GLY A 224 4.94 14.30 1.09
C GLY A 224 6.26 13.53 1.07
N PRO A 225 6.85 13.33 2.27
CA PRO A 225 8.16 12.72 2.45
C PRO A 225 8.23 11.23 2.10
N MET A 226 7.08 10.55 2.02
CA MET A 226 6.96 9.15 1.61
C MET A 226 6.24 8.99 0.26
N GLN A 227 5.97 10.08 -0.48
CA GLN A 227 5.34 10.05 -1.81
C GLN A 227 4.04 9.21 -1.87
N VAL A 228 3.20 9.34 -0.84
CA VAL A 228 1.95 8.57 -0.72
C VAL A 228 0.88 9.09 -1.68
N SER A 229 0.05 8.19 -2.19
CA SER A 229 -1.10 8.54 -3.04
C SER A 229 -2.10 9.45 -2.32
N ILE A 230 -2.51 10.54 -2.96
CA ILE A 230 -3.53 11.45 -2.43
C ILE A 230 -4.88 10.74 -2.32
N ALA A 231 -5.22 9.88 -3.28
CA ALA A 231 -6.48 9.12 -3.24
C ALA A 231 -6.52 8.13 -2.06
N PHE A 232 -5.36 7.55 -1.71
CA PHE A 232 -5.23 6.72 -0.51
C PHE A 232 -5.40 7.56 0.77
N ALA A 233 -4.73 8.71 0.84
CA ALA A 233 -4.86 9.59 2.00
C ALA A 233 -6.31 10.08 2.19
N GLU A 234 -6.98 10.47 1.10
CA GLU A 234 -8.37 10.91 1.11
C GLU A 234 -9.33 9.80 1.55
N SER A 235 -9.10 8.54 1.16
CA SER A 235 -9.93 7.43 1.62
C SER A 235 -9.74 7.11 3.11
N ARG A 236 -8.57 7.44 3.65
CA ARG A 236 -8.18 7.31 5.06
C ARG A 236 -8.41 8.59 5.87
N ALA A 237 -9.09 9.59 5.32
CA ALA A 237 -9.25 10.91 5.96
C ALA A 237 -9.88 10.86 7.35
N ARG A 238 -10.74 9.87 7.61
CA ARG A 238 -11.40 9.68 8.91
C ARG A 238 -10.46 9.13 9.99
N ASP A 239 -9.39 8.48 9.59
CA ASP A 239 -8.42 7.84 10.49
C ASP A 239 -7.32 8.84 10.92
N TYR A 240 -7.29 10.04 10.32
CA TYR A 240 -6.31 11.09 10.64
C TYR A 240 -6.75 11.89 11.89
N PRO A 241 -6.10 11.74 13.06
CA PRO A 241 -6.62 12.31 14.30
C PRO A 241 -6.19 13.76 14.54
N TYR A 242 -5.22 14.26 13.78
CA TYR A 242 -4.61 15.56 14.05
C TYR A 242 -5.45 16.69 13.45
N SER A 243 -5.51 17.82 14.16
CA SER A 243 -6.03 19.05 13.58
C SER A 243 -5.19 19.45 12.37
N ARG A 244 -5.87 19.86 11.29
CA ARG A 244 -5.24 20.33 10.06
C ARG A 244 -5.91 21.62 9.59
N GLU A 245 -5.13 22.43 8.90
CA GLU A 245 -5.63 23.55 8.14
C GLU A 245 -5.82 23.08 6.70
N GLY A 246 -7.05 23.14 6.19
CA GLY A 246 -7.38 22.74 4.82
C GLY A 246 -7.66 21.25 4.61
N THR A 247 -7.34 20.80 3.40
CA THR A 247 -7.70 19.50 2.84
C THR A 247 -6.69 18.42 3.20
N ILE A 248 -7.10 17.16 3.05
CA ILE A 248 -6.20 16.00 3.22
C ILE A 248 -5.07 16.04 2.19
N ARG A 249 -5.36 16.50 0.97
CA ARG A 249 -4.37 16.71 -0.07
C ARG A 249 -3.24 17.65 0.38
N GLU A 250 -3.59 18.79 0.97
CA GLU A 250 -2.60 19.74 1.50
C GLU A 250 -1.85 19.14 2.68
N GLU A 251 -2.56 18.43 3.57
CA GLU A 251 -1.95 17.77 4.73
C GLU A 251 -0.92 16.71 4.33
N VAL A 252 -1.12 15.98 3.23
CA VAL A 252 -0.12 15.01 2.70
C VAL A 252 1.22 15.67 2.40
N PHE A 253 1.24 16.94 1.99
CA PHE A 253 2.50 17.66 1.72
C PHE A 253 3.21 18.16 2.99
N THR A 254 2.57 18.08 4.16
CA THR A 254 3.25 18.38 5.43
C THR A 254 4.10 17.19 5.85
N ARG A 255 5.08 17.43 6.73
CA ARG A 255 5.86 16.33 7.32
C ARG A 255 4.96 15.37 8.10
N ARG A 256 4.14 15.90 9.01
CA ARG A 256 3.26 15.11 9.88
C ARG A 256 2.26 14.29 9.07
N GLY A 257 1.52 14.93 8.16
CA GLY A 257 0.51 14.26 7.36
C GLY A 257 1.10 13.22 6.41
N GLY A 258 2.15 13.59 5.68
CA GLY A 258 2.77 12.65 4.75
C GLY A 258 3.54 11.51 5.43
N MET A 259 4.07 11.69 6.65
CA MET A 259 4.56 10.58 7.47
C MET A 259 3.42 9.68 7.93
N PHE A 260 2.31 10.24 8.45
CA PHE A 260 1.16 9.45 8.90
C PHE A 260 0.60 8.58 7.78
N PHE A 261 0.23 9.17 6.64
CA PHE A 261 -0.35 8.41 5.53
C PHE A 261 0.66 7.48 4.87
N GLY A 262 1.94 7.86 4.81
CA GLY A 262 3.00 6.98 4.30
C GLY A 262 3.24 5.76 5.19
N ILE A 263 3.25 5.93 6.51
CA ILE A 263 3.39 4.83 7.48
C ILE A 263 2.17 3.93 7.43
N ALA A 264 0.97 4.51 7.35
CA ALA A 264 -0.26 3.73 7.17
C ALA A 264 -0.22 2.91 5.86
N HIS A 265 0.21 3.51 4.76
CA HIS A 265 0.35 2.80 3.47
C HIS A 265 1.41 1.68 3.54
N LEU A 266 2.48 1.84 4.31
CA LEU A 266 3.53 0.83 4.42
C LEU A 266 3.17 -0.33 5.34
N LEU A 267 2.54 -0.03 6.48
CA LEU A 267 2.45 -0.94 7.62
C LEU A 267 1.03 -1.19 8.13
N ASP A 268 0.08 -0.26 7.93
CA ASP A 268 -1.31 -0.38 8.39
C ASP A 268 -2.18 -1.22 7.42
N TYR A 269 -1.67 -2.41 7.09
CA TYR A 269 -2.44 -3.48 6.49
C TYR A 269 -1.82 -4.84 6.84
N PRO A 270 -2.65 -5.86 7.13
CA PRO A 270 -2.14 -7.20 7.39
C PRO A 270 -1.55 -7.79 6.11
N ALA A 271 -0.34 -8.36 6.20
CA ALA A 271 0.30 -9.03 5.08
C ALA A 271 1.03 -10.27 5.59
N SER A 272 0.83 -11.39 4.89
CA SER A 272 1.41 -12.69 5.21
C SER A 272 2.77 -12.88 4.50
N TYR A 273 3.63 -11.87 4.57
CA TYR A 273 4.95 -11.88 3.94
C TYR A 273 6.03 -12.38 4.89
N ASP A 274 6.86 -13.29 4.40
CA ASP A 274 8.06 -13.79 5.06
C ASP A 274 9.20 -12.76 5.08
N ARG A 275 9.15 -11.78 4.18
CA ARG A 275 10.18 -10.75 4.02
C ARG A 275 9.60 -9.34 3.86
N PRO A 276 10.18 -8.32 4.51
CA PRO A 276 9.83 -6.91 4.33
C PRO A 276 9.94 -6.43 2.88
N LEU A 277 10.83 -7.05 2.09
CA LEU A 277 11.02 -6.78 0.67
C LEU A 277 9.69 -6.69 -0.11
N TYR A 278 8.73 -7.56 0.19
CA TYR A 278 7.44 -7.58 -0.48
C TYR A 278 6.54 -6.42 -0.06
N ARG A 279 6.62 -5.96 1.20
CA ARG A 279 5.97 -4.70 1.62
C ARG A 279 6.57 -3.50 0.90
N PHE A 280 7.88 -3.47 0.65
CA PHE A 280 8.51 -2.38 -0.12
C PHE A 280 8.08 -2.38 -1.58
N ALA A 281 7.90 -3.56 -2.17
CA ALA A 281 7.31 -3.68 -3.50
C ALA A 281 5.85 -3.22 -3.53
N ASP A 282 5.04 -3.64 -2.55
CA ASP A 282 3.63 -3.24 -2.42
C ASP A 282 3.47 -1.74 -2.14
N PHE A 283 4.37 -1.14 -1.36
CA PHE A 283 4.39 0.30 -1.15
C PHE A 283 4.43 1.05 -2.50
N ASN A 284 5.27 0.55 -3.41
CA ASN A 284 5.46 1.12 -4.74
C ASN A 284 4.40 0.70 -5.75
N ALA A 285 3.81 -0.48 -5.63
CA ALA A 285 2.94 -1.08 -6.66
C ALA A 285 1.46 -1.17 -6.29
N GLY A 286 1.11 -0.91 -5.02
CA GLY A 286 -0.21 -1.14 -4.47
C GLY A 286 -0.21 -2.31 -3.48
N TRP A 287 -1.11 -2.24 -2.50
CA TRP A 287 -1.25 -3.30 -1.50
C TRP A 287 -1.51 -4.66 -2.14
N TYR A 288 -0.81 -5.67 -1.64
CA TYR A 288 -0.87 -7.05 -2.08
C TYR A 288 -0.35 -7.33 -3.49
N ALA A 289 0.27 -6.37 -4.18
CA ALA A 289 0.81 -6.55 -5.52
C ALA A 289 1.79 -7.74 -5.60
N SER A 290 2.65 -7.93 -4.59
CA SER A 290 3.62 -9.03 -4.54
C SER A 290 2.96 -10.40 -4.40
N ARG A 291 1.93 -10.51 -3.55
CA ARG A 291 1.11 -11.73 -3.42
C ARG A 291 0.34 -12.01 -4.71
N ASN A 292 -0.25 -10.98 -5.30
CA ASN A 292 -1.06 -11.12 -6.51
C ASN A 292 -0.18 -11.48 -7.73
N ALA A 293 1.04 -10.95 -7.82
CA ALA A 293 2.02 -11.36 -8.81
C ALA A 293 2.43 -12.84 -8.64
N ALA A 294 2.50 -13.33 -7.40
CA ALA A 294 2.77 -14.75 -7.15
C ALA A 294 1.58 -15.63 -7.57
N PHE A 295 0.35 -15.16 -7.32
CA PHE A 295 -0.86 -15.81 -7.81
C PHE A 295 -0.89 -15.85 -9.35
N GLN A 296 -0.58 -14.75 -10.03
CA GLN A 296 -0.47 -14.73 -11.50
C GLN A 296 0.57 -15.73 -12.02
N ASN A 297 1.72 -15.85 -11.34
CA ASN A 297 2.72 -16.87 -11.69
C ASN A 297 2.17 -18.30 -11.51
N ALA A 298 1.43 -18.56 -10.43
CA ALA A 298 0.75 -19.85 -10.24
C ALA A 298 -0.29 -20.11 -11.34
N VAL A 299 -1.09 -19.10 -11.73
CA VAL A 299 -2.02 -19.19 -12.86
C VAL A 299 -1.29 -19.53 -14.15
N THR A 300 -0.14 -18.89 -14.44
CA THR A 300 0.68 -19.23 -15.62
C THR A 300 1.16 -20.68 -15.59
N ARG A 301 1.59 -21.19 -14.44
CA ARG A 301 2.01 -22.60 -14.30
C ARG A 301 0.82 -23.57 -14.44
N ALA A 302 -0.33 -23.20 -13.89
CA ALA A 302 -1.54 -24.01 -13.91
C ALA A 302 -2.27 -24.01 -15.27
N SER A 303 -2.16 -22.95 -16.07
CA SER A 303 -2.87 -22.82 -17.37
C SER A 303 -1.96 -22.98 -18.58
N GLY A 304 -0.66 -22.71 -18.45
CA GLY A 304 0.25 -22.53 -19.59
C GLY A 304 0.13 -21.17 -20.28
N ILE A 305 -0.80 -20.29 -19.84
CA ILE A 305 -0.98 -18.94 -20.38
C ILE A 305 0.00 -17.98 -19.70
N LYS A 306 0.86 -17.33 -20.47
CA LYS A 306 1.82 -16.36 -19.95
C LYS A 306 1.10 -15.08 -19.52
N LEU A 307 1.27 -14.69 -18.25
CA LEU A 307 0.77 -13.44 -17.69
C LEU A 307 1.90 -12.44 -17.42
N ALA A 308 1.58 -11.15 -17.45
CA ALA A 308 2.39 -10.15 -16.78
C ALA A 308 2.25 -10.37 -15.27
N LEU A 309 3.37 -10.40 -14.55
CA LEU A 309 3.38 -10.55 -13.09
C LEU A 309 3.30 -9.17 -12.43
N ASP A 310 2.27 -8.40 -12.76
CA ASP A 310 2.08 -7.01 -12.35
C ASP A 310 1.21 -6.86 -11.08
N GLY A 311 0.57 -7.93 -10.62
CA GLY A 311 -0.30 -7.92 -9.45
C GLY A 311 -1.76 -7.54 -9.75
N ASP A 312 -2.09 -7.15 -10.99
CA ASP A 312 -3.45 -6.76 -11.37
C ASP A 312 -4.31 -8.01 -11.68
N LEU A 313 -5.22 -8.34 -10.77
CA LEU A 313 -6.10 -9.51 -10.92
C LEU A 313 -7.33 -9.22 -11.80
N ILE A 314 -7.78 -7.97 -11.83
CA ILE A 314 -8.95 -7.50 -12.58
C ILE A 314 -8.71 -6.15 -13.24
N ILE A 315 -9.62 -5.74 -14.12
CA ILE A 315 -9.71 -4.36 -14.59
C ILE A 315 -10.58 -3.58 -13.60
N HIS A 316 -9.96 -2.72 -12.79
CA HIS A 316 -10.69 -1.93 -11.79
C HIS A 316 -11.68 -0.95 -12.45
N GLY A 317 -12.84 -0.76 -11.82
CA GLY A 317 -13.90 0.11 -12.35
C GLY A 317 -14.56 -0.41 -13.63
N SER A 318 -14.28 -1.65 -14.05
CA SER A 318 -14.83 -2.26 -15.25
C SER A 318 -15.38 -3.65 -14.99
N SER A 319 -16.51 -3.97 -15.64
CA SER A 319 -17.04 -5.33 -15.75
C SER A 319 -16.30 -6.16 -16.81
N LYS A 320 -15.38 -5.56 -17.58
CA LYS A 320 -14.60 -6.26 -18.59
C LYS A 320 -13.65 -7.27 -17.94
N VAL A 321 -13.51 -8.41 -18.62
CA VAL A 321 -12.61 -9.50 -18.22
C VAL A 321 -11.17 -9.12 -18.60
N GLY A 322 -10.26 -9.16 -17.63
CA GLY A 322 -8.83 -8.94 -17.82
C GLY A 322 -8.08 -10.21 -18.20
N GLN A 323 -6.79 -10.09 -18.59
CA GLN A 323 -5.97 -11.24 -18.98
C GLN A 323 -5.81 -12.27 -17.86
N THR A 324 -5.57 -11.82 -16.61
CA THR A 324 -5.52 -12.70 -15.44
C THR A 324 -6.81 -13.48 -15.29
N GLU A 325 -7.96 -12.80 -15.33
CA GLU A 325 -9.26 -13.44 -15.21
C GLU A 325 -9.55 -14.41 -16.37
N THR A 326 -9.21 -14.06 -17.62
CA THR A 326 -9.31 -14.98 -18.76
C THR A 326 -8.51 -16.26 -18.53
N ALA A 327 -7.26 -16.13 -18.04
CA ALA A 327 -6.42 -17.28 -17.76
C ALA A 327 -6.98 -18.15 -16.62
N VAL A 328 -7.52 -17.54 -15.57
CA VAL A 328 -8.16 -18.27 -14.47
C VAL A 328 -9.45 -18.98 -14.93
N ARG A 329 -10.28 -18.33 -15.76
CA ARG A 329 -11.49 -18.95 -16.33
C ARG A 329 -11.18 -20.16 -17.22
N SER A 330 -10.01 -20.19 -17.87
CA SER A 330 -9.55 -21.39 -18.61
C SER A 330 -9.36 -22.62 -17.70
N LEU A 331 -9.22 -22.42 -16.39
CA LEU A 331 -9.06 -23.46 -15.37
C LEU A 331 -10.37 -23.82 -14.66
N ALA A 332 -11.50 -23.20 -15.01
CA ALA A 332 -12.76 -23.30 -14.29
C ALA A 332 -13.20 -24.74 -14.01
N LYS A 333 -13.05 -25.64 -15.00
CA LYS A 333 -13.36 -27.07 -14.87
C LYS A 333 -12.46 -27.77 -13.86
N GLN A 334 -11.15 -27.51 -13.88
CA GLN A 334 -10.19 -28.11 -12.95
C GLN A 334 -10.34 -27.55 -11.52
N LEU A 335 -10.78 -26.29 -11.41
CA LEU A 335 -11.01 -25.62 -10.12
C LEU A 335 -12.37 -25.99 -9.50
N ASP A 336 -13.29 -26.56 -10.30
CA ASP A 336 -14.70 -26.75 -9.94
C ASP A 336 -15.33 -25.44 -9.45
N MET A 337 -15.22 -24.40 -10.29
CA MET A 337 -15.73 -23.06 -10.00
C MET A 337 -16.40 -22.45 -11.24
N SER A 338 -17.51 -21.73 -11.04
CA SER A 338 -18.12 -20.94 -12.10
C SER A 338 -17.33 -19.64 -12.35
N ASP A 339 -17.49 -19.07 -13.53
CA ASP A 339 -16.91 -17.77 -13.89
C ASP A 339 -17.28 -16.65 -12.90
N THR A 340 -18.51 -16.67 -12.39
CA THR A 340 -18.97 -15.72 -11.36
C THR A 340 -18.24 -15.92 -10.04
N ALA A 341 -18.06 -17.16 -9.59
CA ALA A 341 -17.30 -17.46 -8.37
C ALA A 341 -15.83 -17.05 -8.51
N ILE A 342 -15.24 -17.25 -9.69
CA ILE A 342 -13.90 -16.79 -10.04
C ILE A 342 -13.82 -15.26 -9.93
N ARG A 343 -14.72 -14.53 -10.60
CA ARG A 343 -14.73 -13.06 -10.57
C ARG A 343 -14.88 -12.53 -9.15
N ASN A 344 -15.80 -13.09 -8.36
CA ASN A 344 -16.05 -12.67 -6.98
C ASN A 344 -14.80 -12.87 -6.09
N ALA A 345 -14.02 -13.92 -6.33
CA ALA A 345 -12.76 -14.12 -5.63
C ALA A 345 -11.67 -13.14 -6.10
N LEU A 346 -11.51 -12.91 -7.42
CA LEU A 346 -10.50 -12.00 -7.96
C LEU A 346 -10.72 -10.53 -7.56
N VAL A 347 -11.97 -10.09 -7.41
CA VAL A 347 -12.31 -8.74 -6.90
C VAL A 347 -11.78 -8.53 -5.48
N ARG A 348 -11.58 -9.59 -4.70
CA ARG A 348 -11.00 -9.49 -3.36
C ARG A 348 -9.47 -9.33 -3.38
N GLY A 349 -8.85 -9.25 -4.56
CA GLY A 349 -7.40 -9.16 -4.76
C GLY A 349 -6.69 -8.05 -3.98
N ASP A 350 -7.40 -7.01 -3.59
CA ASP A 350 -6.85 -5.88 -2.81
C ASP A 350 -7.11 -6.04 -1.30
N THR A 351 -7.58 -7.21 -0.86
CA THR A 351 -7.86 -7.51 0.54
C THR A 351 -6.94 -8.62 1.05
N HIS A 352 -6.74 -8.66 2.37
CA HIS A 352 -6.04 -9.77 3.02
C HIS A 352 -6.73 -11.11 2.76
N GLY A 353 -8.06 -11.11 2.82
CA GLY A 353 -8.88 -12.32 2.70
C GLY A 353 -8.82 -13.03 1.35
N PHE A 354 -8.20 -12.46 0.31
CA PHE A 354 -8.01 -13.14 -0.97
C PHE A 354 -7.25 -14.47 -0.83
N GLU A 355 -6.23 -14.49 0.04
CA GLU A 355 -5.39 -15.68 0.26
C GLU A 355 -6.13 -16.84 0.93
N LYS A 356 -7.33 -16.56 1.47
CA LYS A 356 -8.23 -17.54 2.09
C LYS A 356 -9.38 -17.93 1.15
N THR A 357 -9.35 -17.51 -0.11
CA THR A 357 -10.38 -17.88 -1.08
C THR A 357 -10.11 -19.28 -1.63
N ARG A 358 -11.18 -20.04 -1.88
CA ARG A 358 -11.10 -21.32 -2.59
C ARG A 358 -10.35 -21.18 -3.93
N LEU A 359 -10.52 -20.04 -4.62
CA LEU A 359 -9.79 -19.78 -5.87
C LEU A 359 -8.28 -19.76 -5.65
N TYR A 360 -7.81 -19.00 -4.65
CA TYR A 360 -6.39 -18.87 -4.32
C TYR A 360 -5.78 -20.24 -4.00
N GLU A 361 -6.39 -20.98 -3.07
CA GLU A 361 -5.93 -22.29 -2.64
C GLU A 361 -5.86 -23.28 -3.80
N ARG A 362 -6.96 -23.42 -4.57
CA ARG A 362 -7.04 -24.37 -5.69
C ARG A 362 -6.08 -24.07 -6.83
N VAL A 363 -5.86 -22.80 -7.15
CA VAL A 363 -4.88 -22.41 -8.18
C VAL A 363 -3.48 -22.81 -7.76
N PHE A 364 -3.10 -22.56 -6.50
CA PHE A 364 -1.78 -22.95 -6.01
C PHE A 364 -1.63 -24.46 -5.91
N GLU A 365 -2.62 -25.19 -5.40
CA GLU A 365 -2.63 -26.67 -5.39
C GLU A 365 -2.40 -27.23 -6.81
N LEU A 366 -3.13 -26.72 -7.81
CA LEU A 366 -3.02 -27.15 -9.19
C LEU A 366 -1.65 -26.81 -9.79
N ALA A 367 -1.14 -25.61 -9.53
CA ALA A 367 0.15 -25.15 -10.02
C ALA A 367 1.33 -25.94 -9.40
N GLU A 368 1.27 -26.22 -8.09
CA GLU A 368 2.28 -26.96 -7.34
C GLU A 368 2.31 -28.43 -7.75
N LYS A 369 1.14 -29.05 -7.97
CA LYS A 369 1.06 -30.40 -8.52
C LYS A 369 1.77 -30.53 -9.87
N ARG A 370 1.67 -29.49 -10.73
CA ARG A 370 2.38 -29.45 -12.02
C ARG A 370 3.87 -29.13 -11.88
N ALA A 371 4.24 -28.30 -10.91
CA ALA A 371 5.62 -27.91 -10.68
C ALA A 371 6.44 -28.97 -9.91
N GLY A 372 5.78 -29.89 -9.21
CA GLY A 372 6.41 -30.89 -8.34
C GLY A 372 7.02 -30.30 -7.06
N LYS A 373 6.70 -29.05 -6.73
CA LYS A 373 7.23 -28.35 -5.54
C LYS A 373 6.30 -27.20 -5.12
N PRO A 374 6.35 -26.78 -3.85
CA PRO A 374 5.68 -25.57 -3.39
C PRO A 374 6.11 -24.34 -4.19
N LEU A 375 5.16 -23.44 -4.43
CA LEU A 375 5.39 -22.15 -5.09
C LEU A 375 5.46 -21.02 -4.06
N ALA A 376 6.26 -20.00 -4.35
CA ALA A 376 6.32 -18.80 -3.53
C ALA A 376 4.93 -18.13 -3.45
N ARG A 377 4.57 -17.63 -2.27
CA ARG A 377 3.31 -16.89 -2.04
C ARG A 377 3.44 -15.38 -2.28
N ALA A 378 4.67 -14.89 -2.47
CA ALA A 378 4.97 -13.52 -2.86
C ALA A 378 6.17 -13.49 -3.82
N VAL A 379 6.10 -12.65 -4.86
CA VAL A 379 7.19 -12.39 -5.81
C VAL A 379 7.26 -10.91 -6.10
N LEU A 380 8.42 -10.40 -6.49
CA LEU A 380 8.55 -9.00 -6.89
C LEU A 380 7.75 -8.75 -8.19
N PRO A 381 6.83 -7.76 -8.22
CA PRO A 381 6.08 -7.44 -9.42
C PRO A 381 6.98 -6.96 -10.56
N GLY A 382 6.69 -7.44 -11.77
CA GLY A 382 7.39 -7.12 -13.02
C GLY A 382 6.95 -5.79 -13.63
N ILE A 383 6.75 -4.75 -12.81
CA ILE A 383 6.23 -3.45 -13.24
C ILE A 383 7.39 -2.52 -13.61
N ARG A 384 7.31 -1.89 -14.79
CA ARG A 384 8.19 -0.77 -15.17
C ARG A 384 7.70 0.53 -14.54
N LEU A 385 8.64 1.31 -14.01
CA LEU A 385 8.33 2.61 -13.47
C LEU A 385 8.30 3.66 -14.59
N GLU A 386 7.17 4.33 -14.76
CA GLU A 386 6.93 5.38 -15.76
C GLU A 386 6.52 6.70 -15.09
N SER A 387 7.26 7.76 -15.38
CA SER A 387 6.92 9.15 -15.05
C SER A 387 7.68 10.07 -16.02
N PRO A 388 7.15 11.28 -16.34
CA PRO A 388 7.88 12.31 -17.09
C PRO A 388 9.25 12.67 -16.50
N LYS A 389 9.51 12.36 -15.23
CA LYS A 389 10.81 12.57 -14.58
C LYS A 389 11.79 11.41 -14.74
N ILE A 390 11.31 10.23 -15.13
CA ILE A 390 12.11 9.00 -15.17
C ILE A 390 12.65 8.83 -16.59
N THR A 391 13.97 8.96 -16.75
CA THR A 391 14.68 8.80 -18.03
C THR A 391 15.35 7.43 -18.17
N ARG A 392 15.29 6.58 -17.12
CA ARG A 392 15.92 5.26 -17.04
C ARG A 392 14.87 4.17 -16.87
N ASN A 393 15.19 2.95 -17.34
CA ASN A 393 14.34 1.77 -17.14
C ASN A 393 14.39 1.30 -15.68
N LEU A 394 13.59 1.90 -14.81
CA LEU A 394 13.44 1.48 -13.41
C LEU A 394 12.27 0.48 -13.28
N THR A 395 12.30 -0.36 -12.25
CA THR A 395 11.24 -1.35 -11.96
C THR A 395 10.87 -1.36 -10.49
N THR A 396 9.70 -1.93 -10.14
CA THR A 396 9.28 -2.12 -8.75
C THR A 396 10.29 -2.99 -8.00
N ALA A 397 10.86 -4.00 -8.67
CA ALA A 397 11.96 -4.79 -8.13
C ALA A 397 13.19 -3.93 -7.79
N TRP A 398 13.58 -2.98 -8.65
CA TRP A 398 14.68 -2.06 -8.34
C TRP A 398 14.38 -1.23 -7.09
N PHE A 399 13.18 -0.65 -7.01
CA PHE A 399 12.75 0.14 -5.85
C PHE A 399 12.81 -0.69 -4.56
N ALA A 400 12.16 -1.86 -4.56
CA ALA A 400 12.05 -2.72 -3.39
C ALA A 400 13.43 -3.17 -2.88
N ASN A 401 14.35 -3.55 -3.78
CA ASN A 401 15.70 -3.92 -3.39
C ASN A 401 16.50 -2.73 -2.83
N ARG A 402 16.37 -1.53 -3.43
CA ARG A 402 17.04 -0.32 -2.91
C ARG A 402 16.53 0.09 -1.54
N VAL A 403 15.23 -0.06 -1.27
CA VAL A 403 14.67 0.14 0.08
C VAL A 403 15.20 -0.94 1.02
N ASN A 404 15.19 -2.21 0.60
CA ASN A 404 15.68 -3.32 1.39
C ASN A 404 17.15 -3.16 1.81
N ASP A 405 18.03 -2.68 0.92
CA ASP A 405 19.43 -2.39 1.27
C ASP A 405 19.54 -1.35 2.40
N ARG A 406 18.72 -0.29 2.33
CA ARG A 406 18.69 0.76 3.37
C ARG A 406 18.08 0.24 4.67
N HIS A 407 17.07 -0.61 4.58
CA HIS A 407 16.45 -1.27 5.72
C HIS A 407 17.46 -2.15 6.44
N LEU A 408 18.15 -3.05 5.73
CA LEU A 408 19.20 -3.90 6.31
C LEU A 408 20.34 -3.08 6.92
N ALA A 409 20.75 -1.99 6.27
CA ALA A 409 21.75 -1.08 6.82
C ALA A 409 21.26 -0.40 8.11
N CYS A 410 19.98 -0.05 8.19
CA CYS A 410 19.36 0.47 9.42
C CYS A 410 19.30 -0.59 10.51
N MET A 411 18.86 -1.81 10.19
CA MET A 411 18.79 -2.93 11.14
C MET A 411 20.16 -3.22 11.75
N LYS A 412 21.23 -3.17 10.95
CA LYS A 412 22.61 -3.29 11.45
C LYS A 412 22.96 -2.22 12.49
N ARG A 413 22.58 -0.96 12.24
CA ARG A 413 22.78 0.16 13.19
C ARG A 413 21.88 0.05 14.42
N ALA A 414 20.74 -0.61 14.31
CA ALA A 414 19.79 -0.79 15.42
C ALA A 414 20.18 -1.93 16.36
N GLY A 415 20.87 -2.95 15.85
CA GLY A 415 21.46 -4.04 16.64
C GLY A 415 22.89 -3.79 17.13
N SER A 416 23.50 -2.67 16.73
CA SER A 416 24.74 -2.13 17.32
C SER A 416 24.38 -1.14 18.41
#